data_AF-A0A9E0HCV8-F1
#
_entry.id   AF-A0A9E0HCV8-F1
#
_cell.length_a   1.000
_cell.length_b   1.000
_cell.length_c   1.000
_cell.angle_alpha   90.00
_cell.angle_beta   90.00
_cell.angle_gamma   90.00
#
_symmetry.space_group_name_H-M   'P 1'
#
loop_
_entity.id
_entity.type
_entity.pdbx_description
1 polymer ?
#
loop_
_entity_poly.entity_id
_entity_poly.type
_entity_poly.pdbx_seq_one_letter_code
_entity_poly.pdbx_strand_id
1 'polypeptide(L)'
;MKVSELIELLEEQDPDAEVLVMMQQNWPFECSLAGVTTREEMLSADRDEDVDGDEDEEPRLERGTAKNDVFLVEGEQLRYGSKTAWSVATR
;
A
#
# COMPACT_ATOMS: atom_id res chain seq x y z
N MET A 1 -5.22 11.50 -7.16
CA MET A 1 -5.26 10.38 -8.11
C MET A 1 -6.68 10.17 -8.62
N LYS A 2 -6.84 10.02 -9.93
CA LYS A 2 -8.10 9.62 -10.59
C LYS A 2 -8.19 8.10 -10.72
N VAL A 3 -9.38 7.58 -11.02
CA VAL A 3 -9.59 6.14 -11.21
C VAL A 3 -8.79 5.57 -12.38
N SER A 4 -8.74 6.26 -13.53
CA SER A 4 -7.96 5.79 -14.68
C SER A 4 -6.47 5.69 -14.38
N GLU A 5 -5.93 6.69 -13.67
CA GLU A 5 -4.54 6.71 -13.22
C GLU A 5 -4.25 5.55 -12.26
N LEU A 6 -5.18 5.25 -11.33
CA LEU A 6 -5.05 4.11 -10.42
C LEU A 6 -5.13 2.77 -11.16
N ILE A 7 -6.02 2.64 -12.15
CA ILE A 7 -6.15 1.42 -12.96
C ILE A 7 -4.83 1.17 -13.70
N GLU A 8 -4.28 2.19 -14.37
CA GLU A 8 -3.00 2.09 -15.07
C GLU A 8 -1.88 1.59 -14.13
N LEU A 9 -1.80 2.15 -12.91
CA LEU A 9 -0.82 1.71 -11.91
C LEU A 9 -1.03 0.26 -11.44
N LEU A 10 -2.29 -0.18 -11.31
CA LEU A 10 -2.63 -1.54 -10.87
C LEU A 10 -2.47 -2.58 -11.99
N GLU A 11 -2.70 -2.20 -13.25
CA GLU A 11 -2.49 -3.07 -14.42
C GLU A 11 -1.02 -3.47 -14.62
N GLU A 12 -0.08 -2.68 -14.08
CA GLU A 12 1.35 -2.99 -14.09
C GLU A 12 1.76 -4.01 -13.02
N GLN A 13 0.90 -4.32 -12.05
CA GLN A 13 1.20 -5.22 -10.93
C GLN A 13 0.83 -6.68 -11.25
N ASP A 14 1.30 -7.60 -10.40
CA ASP A 14 0.87 -9.00 -10.46
C ASP A 14 -0.65 -9.10 -10.23
N PRO A 15 -1.43 -9.58 -11.22
CA PRO A 15 -2.89 -9.64 -11.12
C PRO A 15 -3.40 -10.60 -10.03
N ASP A 16 -2.55 -11.51 -9.54
CA ASP A 16 -2.88 -12.45 -8.46
C ASP A 16 -2.39 -11.99 -7.08
N ALA A 17 -1.77 -10.80 -6.99
CA ALA A 17 -1.31 -10.25 -5.72
C ALA A 17 -2.47 -9.78 -4.83
N GLU A 18 -2.26 -9.90 -3.51
CA GLU A 18 -3.15 -9.29 -2.53
C GLU A 18 -3.00 -7.77 -2.57
N VAL A 19 -4.13 -7.06 -2.56
CA VAL A 19 -4.17 -5.59 -2.51
C VAL A 19 -4.50 -5.15 -1.09
N LEU A 20 -3.56 -4.44 -0.47
CA LEU A 20 -3.67 -3.92 0.89
C LEU A 20 -3.73 -2.39 0.87
N VAL A 21 -4.29 -1.80 1.93
CA VAL A 21 -4.27 -0.34 2.14
C VAL A 21 -3.33 -0.03 3.29
N MET A 22 -2.34 0.83 3.04
CA MET A 22 -1.48 1.39 4.07
C MET A 22 -2.12 2.71 4.55
N MET A 23 -2.61 2.71 5.79
CA MET A 23 -3.37 3.81 6.38
C MET A 23 -2.88 4.14 7.80
N GLN A 24 -3.06 5.38 8.25
CA GLN A 24 -2.68 5.86 9.57
C GLN A 24 -3.79 6.68 10.24
N GLN A 25 -5.00 6.13 10.51
CA GLN A 25 -6.10 6.91 11.12
C GLN A 25 -7.01 6.13 12.10
N ASN A 26 -7.52 6.85 13.11
CA ASN A 26 -8.44 6.33 14.14
C ASN A 26 -9.93 6.70 13.92
N TRP A 27 -10.23 7.52 12.91
CA TRP A 27 -11.55 8.10 12.61
C TRP A 27 -11.87 7.99 11.12
N PRO A 28 -13.16 8.06 10.70
CA PRO A 28 -13.50 8.03 9.28
C PRO A 28 -13.05 9.33 8.60
N PHE A 29 -12.06 9.22 7.71
CA PHE A 29 -11.57 10.34 6.91
C PHE A 29 -11.67 10.02 5.42
N GLU A 30 -11.90 11.06 4.63
CA GLU A 30 -11.66 11.04 3.19
C GLU A 30 -10.22 11.50 2.98
N CYS A 31 -9.35 10.59 2.57
CA CYS A 31 -7.95 10.88 2.30
C CYS A 31 -7.70 10.86 0.78
N SER A 32 -6.73 11.64 0.34
CA SER A 32 -6.17 11.46 -1.00
C SER A 32 -5.39 10.14 -1.05
N LEU A 33 -5.23 9.56 -2.24
CA LEU A 33 -4.33 8.43 -2.46
C LEU A 33 -3.02 8.96 -3.01
N ALA A 34 -1.91 8.66 -2.33
CA ALA A 34 -0.58 9.11 -2.71
C ALA A 34 -0.02 8.30 -3.88
N GLY A 35 -0.17 6.97 -3.83
CA GLY A 35 0.44 6.07 -4.80
C GLY A 35 0.11 4.60 -4.58
N VAL A 36 0.72 3.78 -5.43
CA VAL A 36 0.78 2.32 -5.33
C VAL A 36 2.25 1.92 -5.22
N THR A 37 2.55 0.89 -4.43
CA THR A 37 3.89 0.28 -4.35
C THR A 37 3.76 -1.20 -4.01
N THR A 38 4.82 -1.98 -4.20
CA THR A 38 4.89 -3.37 -3.75
C THR A 38 5.67 -3.50 -2.44
N ARG A 39 5.48 -4.63 -1.73
CA ARG A 39 6.33 -4.94 -0.58
C ARG A 39 7.81 -4.97 -0.95
N GLU A 40 8.14 -5.56 -2.10
CA GLU A 40 9.51 -5.68 -2.59
C GLU A 40 10.17 -4.33 -2.81
N GLU A 41 9.48 -3.38 -3.45
CA GLU A 41 9.97 -2.03 -3.66
C GLU A 41 10.26 -1.31 -2.34
N MET A 42 9.34 -1.41 -1.37
CA MET A 42 9.55 -0.82 -0.03
C MET A 42 10.76 -1.44 0.67
N LEU A 43 10.87 -2.77 0.69
CA LEU A 43 12.01 -3.46 1.30
C LEU A 43 13.33 -3.15 0.58
N SER A 44 13.29 -2.90 -0.72
CA SER A 44 14.47 -2.44 -1.48
C SER A 44 14.86 -1.03 -1.05
N ALA A 45 13.89 -0.11 -0.96
CA ALA A 45 14.14 1.27 -0.57
C ALA A 45 14.66 1.38 0.87
N ASP A 46 14.10 0.63 1.81
CA ASP A 46 14.55 0.61 3.21
C ASP A 46 16.01 0.14 3.34
N ARG A 47 16.44 -0.82 2.52
CA ARG A 47 17.84 -1.31 2.50
C ARG A 47 18.83 -0.29 1.95
N ASP A 48 18.44 0.46 0.93
CA ASP A 48 19.29 1.51 0.35
C ASP A 48 19.57 2.65 1.35
N GLU A 49 18.72 2.82 2.37
CA GLU A 49 18.92 3.79 3.46
C GLU A 49 19.84 3.28 4.59
N ASP A 50 19.98 1.96 4.75
CA ASP A 50 20.78 1.30 5.79
C ASP A 50 22.20 0.93 5.30
N VAL A 51 23.08 1.93 5.17
CA VAL A 51 24.45 1.83 4.61
C VAL A 51 25.41 0.90 5.40
N ASP A 52 25.01 0.37 6.56
CA ASP A 52 25.87 -0.40 7.48
C ASP A 52 25.39 -1.85 7.75
N GLY A 53 24.36 -2.34 7.07
CA GLY A 53 23.83 -3.71 7.22
C GLY A 53 24.49 -4.73 6.27
N ASP A 54 24.59 -6.01 6.68
CA ASP A 54 24.96 -7.11 5.77
C ASP A 54 23.94 -7.20 4.62
N GLU A 55 24.32 -6.77 3.42
CA GLU A 55 23.48 -6.71 2.20
C GLU A 55 22.88 -8.08 1.80
N ASP A 56 23.41 -9.18 2.35
CA ASP A 56 23.09 -10.55 1.97
C ASP A 56 21.94 -11.20 2.78
N GLU A 57 21.41 -10.58 3.85
CA GLU A 57 20.28 -11.16 4.59
C GLU A 57 18.93 -10.72 4.00
N GLU A 58 18.26 -11.63 3.27
CA GLU A 58 16.89 -11.37 2.83
C GLU A 58 15.97 -11.14 4.05
N PRO A 59 15.11 -10.09 4.03
CA PRO A 59 14.18 -9.83 5.12
C PRO A 59 13.25 -11.04 5.30
N ARG A 60 13.19 -11.55 6.54
CA ARG A 60 12.31 -12.67 6.86
C ARG A 60 10.86 -12.20 6.83
N LEU A 61 10.16 -12.58 5.77
CA LEU A 61 8.75 -12.32 5.63
C LEU A 61 7.93 -13.22 6.55
N GLU A 62 6.92 -12.64 7.20
CA GLU A 62 5.96 -13.40 7.99
C GLU A 62 5.04 -14.21 7.08
N ARG A 63 4.46 -15.29 7.62
CA ARG A 63 3.51 -16.10 6.88
C ARG A 63 2.31 -15.25 6.47
N GLY A 64 2.00 -15.24 5.18
CA GLY A 64 0.92 -14.41 4.62
C GLY A 64 1.38 -13.00 4.23
N THR A 65 2.69 -12.75 4.18
CA THR A 65 3.25 -11.54 3.56
C THR A 65 4.09 -11.97 2.35
N ALA A 66 3.65 -11.61 1.15
CA ALA A 66 4.35 -11.92 -0.09
C ALA A 66 5.10 -10.67 -0.60
N LYS A 67 6.20 -10.89 -1.35
CA LYS A 67 7.01 -9.81 -1.92
C LYS A 67 6.22 -8.97 -2.93
N ASN A 68 5.31 -9.61 -3.66
CA ASN A 68 4.44 -9.00 -4.67
C ASN A 68 3.16 -8.38 -4.10
N ASP A 69 2.93 -8.42 -2.77
CA ASP A 69 1.79 -7.73 -2.16
C ASP A 69 1.77 -6.24 -2.58
N VAL A 70 0.62 -5.75 -3.03
CA VAL A 70 0.43 -4.40 -3.54
C VAL A 70 -0.20 -3.52 -2.46
N PHE A 71 0.35 -2.34 -2.24
CA PHE A 71 -0.12 -1.37 -1.25
C PHE A 71 -0.67 -0.12 -1.90
N LEU A 72 -1.90 0.24 -1.54
CA LEU A 72 -2.46 1.57 -1.75
C LEU A 72 -2.03 2.47 -0.59
N VAL A 73 -1.27 3.53 -0.87
CA VAL A 73 -0.67 4.39 0.17
C VAL A 73 -1.53 5.64 0.41
N GLU A 74 -1.96 5.84 1.64
CA GLU A 74 -2.68 7.05 2.09
C GLU A 74 -1.86 8.33 1.78
N GLY A 75 -2.53 9.37 1.28
CA GLY A 75 -2.01 10.73 1.17
C GLY A 75 -2.58 11.65 2.25
N GLU A 76 -2.79 12.92 1.91
CA GLU A 76 -3.33 13.91 2.86
C GLU A 76 -4.80 13.63 3.22
N GLN A 77 -5.14 13.85 4.50
CA GLN A 77 -6.53 13.95 4.96
C GLN A 77 -7.22 15.17 4.31
N LEU A 78 -8.33 14.94 3.61
CA LEU A 78 -9.10 16.01 2.96
C LEU A 78 -10.28 16.51 3.80
N ARG A 79 -11.00 15.59 4.47
CA ARG A 79 -12.15 15.90 5.34
C ARG A 79 -12.60 14.70 6.18
N TYR A 80 -13.60 14.93 7.04
CA TYR A 80 -14.32 13.86 7.73
C TYR A 80 -15.18 13.05 6.76
N GLY A 81 -15.12 11.73 6.89
CA GLY A 81 -15.90 10.78 6.11
C GLY A 81 -17.09 10.19 6.88
N SER A 82 -17.72 9.17 6.29
CA SER A 82 -18.88 8.47 6.85
C SER A 82 -18.56 7.03 7.22
N LYS A 83 -18.99 6.60 8.42
CA LYS A 83 -18.90 5.19 8.84
C LYS A 83 -19.68 4.23 7.93
N THR A 84 -20.66 4.73 7.17
CA THR A 84 -21.44 3.93 6.21
C THR A 84 -20.57 3.33 5.10
N ALA A 85 -19.41 3.93 4.79
CA ALA A 85 -18.52 3.46 3.73
C ALA A 85 -18.14 1.97 3.87
N TRP A 86 -17.82 1.51 5.10
CA TRP A 86 -17.46 0.11 5.37
C TRP A 86 -18.61 -0.87 5.14
N SER A 87 -19.85 -0.45 5.36
CA SER A 87 -21.04 -1.29 5.10
C SER A 87 -21.36 -1.41 3.61
N VAL A 88 -20.96 -0.44 2.78
CA VAL A 88 -21.24 -0.44 1.33
C VAL A 88 -20.11 -1.10 0.55
N ALA A 89 -18.87 -1.01 1.05
CA ALA A 89 -17.69 -1.59 0.41
C ALA A 89 -17.65 -3.12 0.47
N THR A 90 -18.25 -3.72 1.51
CA THR A 90 -18.44 -5.17 1.62
C THR A 90 -19.62 -5.59 0.74
N ARG A 91 -19.34 -5.96 -0.51
CA ARG A 91 -20.33 -6.57 -1.42
C ARG A 91 -20.36 -8.09 -1.27
#